data_AF-A0A4V5PAZ2-F1
#
_entry.id   AF-A0A4V5PAZ2-F1
#
_cell.length_a   1.000
_cell.length_b   1.000
_cell.length_c   1.000
_cell.angle_alpha   90.00
_cell.angle_beta   90.00
_cell.angle_gamma   90.00
#
_symmetry.space_group_name_H-M   'P 1'
#
loop_
_entity.id
_entity.type
_entity.pdbx_description
1 polymer ?
#
loop_
_entity_poly.entity_id
_entity_poly.type
_entity_poly.pdbx_seq_one_letter_code
_entity_poly.pdbx_strand_id
1 'polypeptide(L)'
;MHQQLCQELQRENVDLIVQSSLSAKERHLAAVASALWRHFFSFLKSQRMSQIVPPSQLADAAADFTLLAMDLPSTAPSDLQPQPVTSMIQLFGWDDIVWPQVVARYLSHFLQNSMLCEALSHSGCVSFQALTIRSWIRCILQMYIKKLYVPDDSFIDLNTEQAVEVKNILSKAQVEYLPIQEGPKKALVLFLEAVGITYGNLPTLSDKSALVTKSLEYLGEILKYIKPYLGKKISSAGLQLTYTIMGTLVKSWAQIFATSKAQKLLFRIIDCLLLPHTVLQQEKELPAPMLTAIQKSLPLYLQGMCIVCCQSQNPNAYLTQLLGNVIEQYIGRFLPASPHVLGLGQHPVLLALRNSATVPPMSSLKKCIVQVIRKSYFEFKGSLLPPRLASILAFILQLVKETNIDVSEVELLLPGVLKCLVLVSEPQDK
;
A
#
# COMPACT_ATOMS: atom_id res chain seq x y z
N MET A 1 55.64 -0.94 -25.27
CA MET A 1 55.00 -1.50 -26.48
C MET A 1 54.98 -3.03 -26.47
N HIS A 2 56.12 -3.73 -26.31
CA HIS A 2 56.16 -5.20 -26.31
C HIS A 2 55.42 -5.86 -25.14
N GLN A 3 55.46 -5.24 -23.95
CA GLN A 3 54.79 -5.75 -22.74
C GLN A 3 53.25 -5.63 -22.79
N GLN A 4 52.74 -4.68 -23.58
CA GLN A 4 51.31 -4.42 -23.77
C GLN A 4 50.73 -5.42 -24.79
N LEU A 5 51.50 -5.74 -25.84
CA LEU A 5 51.18 -6.78 -26.81
C LEU A 5 51.12 -8.18 -26.19
N CYS A 6 52.04 -8.49 -25.26
CA CYS A 6 52.02 -9.77 -24.53
C CYS A 6 50.83 -9.89 -23.57
N GLN A 7 50.34 -8.79 -23.00
CA GLN A 7 49.14 -8.79 -22.17
C GLN A 7 47.86 -8.95 -23.00
N GLU A 8 47.79 -8.35 -24.19
CA GLU A 8 46.68 -8.55 -25.13
C GLU A 8 46.64 -9.99 -25.68
N LEU A 9 47.80 -10.55 -26.05
CA LEU A 9 47.93 -11.95 -26.48
C LEU A 9 47.63 -12.96 -25.36
N GLN A 10 47.91 -12.63 -24.09
CA GLN A 10 47.51 -13.46 -22.96
C GLN A 10 46.00 -13.37 -22.69
N ARG A 11 45.38 -12.20 -22.91
CA ARG A 11 43.93 -12.01 -22.78
C ARG A 11 43.17 -12.76 -23.86
N GLU A 12 43.63 -12.67 -25.12
CA GLU A 12 43.11 -13.47 -26.24
C GLU A 12 43.32 -14.97 -26.03
N ASN A 13 44.48 -15.40 -25.51
CA ASN A 13 44.71 -16.82 -25.20
C ASN A 13 43.82 -17.33 -24.07
N VAL A 14 43.51 -16.52 -23.05
CA VAL A 14 42.56 -16.91 -22.00
C VAL A 14 41.15 -17.01 -22.55
N ASP A 15 40.72 -16.09 -23.43
CA ASP A 15 39.43 -16.17 -24.11
C ASP A 15 39.34 -17.38 -25.07
N LEU A 16 40.44 -17.73 -25.75
CA LEU A 16 40.55 -18.91 -26.63
C LEU A 16 40.59 -20.23 -25.84
N ILE A 17 41.20 -20.26 -24.66
CA ILE A 17 41.24 -21.44 -23.77
C ILE A 17 39.90 -21.67 -23.08
N VAL A 18 39.14 -20.60 -22.76
CA VAL A 18 37.76 -20.73 -22.28
C VAL A 18 36.81 -21.19 -23.40
N GLN A 19 37.09 -20.82 -24.66
CA GLN A 19 36.34 -21.29 -25.83
C GLN A 19 36.67 -22.73 -26.26
N SER A 20 37.84 -23.27 -25.90
CA SER A 20 38.30 -24.60 -26.35
C SER A 20 37.74 -25.78 -25.53
N SER A 21 37.10 -25.51 -24.39
CA SER A 21 36.46 -26.52 -23.53
C SER A 21 34.98 -26.80 -23.88
N LEU A 22 34.39 -26.00 -24.78
CA LEU A 22 32.98 -26.09 -25.18
C LEU A 22 32.81 -26.96 -26.42
N SER A 23 31.85 -27.89 -26.35
CA SER A 23 31.42 -28.69 -27.50
C SER A 23 31.01 -27.78 -28.66
N ALA A 24 31.11 -28.27 -29.90
CA ALA A 24 30.71 -27.52 -31.09
C ALA A 24 29.25 -27.02 -31.02
N LYS A 25 28.39 -27.77 -30.32
CA LYS A 25 26.99 -27.42 -30.04
C LYS A 25 26.88 -26.21 -29.10
N GLU A 26 27.63 -26.19 -28.00
CA GLU A 26 27.64 -25.07 -27.05
C GLU A 26 28.18 -23.78 -27.67
N ARG A 27 29.21 -23.88 -28.54
CA ARG A 27 29.71 -22.73 -29.30
C ARG A 27 28.68 -22.17 -30.27
N HIS A 28 27.90 -23.03 -30.94
CA HIS A 28 26.82 -22.58 -31.81
C HIS A 28 25.70 -21.91 -31.03
N LEU A 29 25.29 -22.48 -29.89
CA LEU A 29 24.28 -21.88 -29.00
C LEU A 29 24.73 -20.53 -28.45
N ALA A 30 25.99 -20.41 -28.03
CA ALA A 30 26.56 -19.15 -27.57
C ALA A 30 26.59 -18.08 -28.68
N ALA A 31 26.89 -18.48 -29.93
CA ALA A 31 26.86 -17.57 -31.08
C ALA A 31 25.43 -17.09 -31.40
N VAL A 32 24.44 -17.99 -31.36
CA VAL A 32 23.02 -17.63 -31.53
C VAL A 32 22.55 -16.71 -30.41
N ALA A 33 22.87 -17.03 -29.15
CA ALA A 33 22.57 -16.18 -28.00
C ALA A 33 23.18 -14.77 -28.17
N SER A 34 24.46 -14.71 -28.55
CA SER A 34 25.15 -13.43 -28.81
C SER A 34 24.48 -12.61 -29.92
N ALA A 35 23.97 -13.27 -30.97
CA ALA A 35 23.21 -12.61 -32.01
C ALA A 35 21.86 -12.08 -31.50
N LEU A 36 21.14 -12.85 -30.67
CA LEU A 36 19.89 -12.43 -30.04
C LEU A 36 20.09 -11.19 -29.14
N TRP A 37 21.10 -11.23 -28.28
CA TRP A 37 21.48 -10.10 -27.45
C TRP A 37 21.81 -8.85 -28.27
N ARG A 38 22.64 -9.00 -29.32
CA ARG A 38 23.08 -7.86 -30.12
C ARG A 38 21.94 -7.20 -30.91
N HIS A 39 21.06 -8.00 -31.50
CA HIS A 39 20.10 -7.51 -32.48
C HIS A 39 18.71 -7.22 -31.92
N PHE A 40 18.28 -7.93 -30.87
CA PHE A 40 16.91 -7.83 -30.36
C PHE A 40 16.82 -7.21 -28.96
N PHE A 41 17.82 -7.41 -28.11
CA PHE A 41 17.74 -6.93 -26.73
C PHE A 41 17.72 -5.39 -26.64
N SER A 42 18.48 -4.70 -27.49
CA SER A 42 18.48 -3.23 -27.54
C SER A 42 17.09 -2.67 -27.85
N PHE A 43 16.40 -3.28 -28.81
CA PHE A 43 15.02 -2.98 -29.12
C PHE A 43 14.11 -3.27 -27.92
N LEU A 44 14.15 -4.48 -27.36
CA LEU A 44 13.35 -4.86 -26.20
C LEU A 44 13.50 -3.90 -25.02
N LYS A 45 14.75 -3.55 -24.67
CA LYS A 45 15.10 -2.61 -23.59
C LYS A 45 14.54 -1.21 -23.85
N SER A 46 14.46 -0.76 -25.10
CA SER A 46 13.87 0.53 -25.48
C SER A 46 12.34 0.57 -25.33
N GLN A 47 11.67 -0.58 -25.46
CA GLN A 47 10.21 -0.67 -25.44
C GLN A 47 9.61 -0.72 -24.03
N ARG A 48 10.44 -0.80 -22.98
CA ARG A 48 10.00 -0.86 -21.56
C ARG A 48 9.06 0.27 -21.11
N MET A 49 9.17 1.42 -21.78
CA MET A 49 8.38 2.64 -21.53
C MET A 49 7.29 2.90 -22.57
N SER A 50 7.27 2.10 -23.64
CA SER A 50 6.49 2.33 -24.84
C SER A 50 5.18 1.54 -24.81
N GLN A 51 4.17 2.01 -25.54
CA GLN A 51 2.92 1.28 -25.78
C GLN A 51 2.86 0.67 -27.20
N ILE A 52 3.98 0.70 -27.94
CA ILE A 52 4.06 0.21 -29.31
C ILE A 52 3.94 -1.33 -29.36
N VAL A 53 4.61 -2.02 -28.44
CA VAL A 53 4.57 -3.48 -28.34
C VAL A 53 3.47 -3.89 -27.35
N PRO A 54 2.65 -4.91 -27.67
CA PRO A 54 1.71 -5.49 -26.72
C PRO A 54 2.42 -5.84 -25.40
N PRO A 55 1.89 -5.43 -24.23
CA PRO A 55 2.54 -5.69 -22.94
C PRO A 55 2.86 -7.16 -22.69
N SER A 56 2.03 -8.07 -23.22
CA SER A 56 2.25 -9.51 -23.11
C SER A 56 3.50 -9.97 -23.82
N GLN A 57 3.65 -9.63 -25.11
CA GLN A 57 4.81 -10.03 -25.90
C GLN A 57 6.12 -9.43 -25.36
N LEU A 58 6.07 -8.19 -24.86
CA LEU A 58 7.23 -7.56 -24.25
C LEU A 58 7.67 -8.28 -22.97
N ALA A 59 6.71 -8.67 -22.12
CA ALA A 59 6.98 -9.39 -20.88
C ALA A 59 7.51 -10.81 -21.16
N ASP A 60 6.90 -11.53 -22.10
CA ASP A 60 7.26 -12.91 -22.46
C ASP A 60 8.68 -12.95 -23.02
N ALA A 61 8.99 -12.07 -23.98
CA ALA A 61 10.34 -11.97 -24.54
C ALA A 61 11.37 -11.57 -23.46
N ALA A 62 11.04 -10.66 -22.54
CA ALA A 62 11.93 -10.31 -21.44
C ALA A 62 12.18 -11.48 -20.49
N ALA A 63 11.16 -12.31 -20.22
CA ALA A 63 11.31 -13.53 -19.44
C ALA A 63 12.22 -14.55 -20.16
N ASP A 64 12.06 -14.73 -21.47
CA ASP A 64 12.93 -15.61 -22.28
C ASP A 64 14.38 -15.13 -22.28
N PHE A 65 14.62 -13.82 -22.40
CA PHE A 65 15.97 -13.26 -22.26
C PHE A 65 16.53 -13.43 -20.84
N THR A 66 15.69 -13.46 -19.82
CA THR A 66 16.11 -13.74 -18.44
C THR A 66 16.57 -15.19 -18.28
N LEU A 67 15.86 -16.13 -18.92
CA LEU A 67 16.27 -17.54 -18.98
C LEU A 67 17.56 -17.71 -19.78
N LEU A 68 17.68 -17.02 -20.93
CA LEU A 68 18.91 -17.02 -21.72
C LEU A 68 20.12 -16.49 -20.92
N ALA A 69 19.90 -15.48 -20.08
CA ALA A 69 20.93 -14.94 -19.18
C ALA A 69 21.31 -15.91 -18.05
N MET A 70 20.40 -16.80 -17.64
CA MET A 70 20.67 -17.84 -16.67
C MET A 70 21.46 -18.99 -17.30
N ASP A 71 21.06 -19.43 -18.49
CA ASP A 71 21.66 -20.59 -19.17
C ASP A 71 23.02 -20.25 -19.80
N LEU A 72 23.18 -19.04 -20.35
CA LEU A 72 24.38 -18.59 -21.07
C LEU A 72 24.85 -17.20 -20.58
N PRO A 73 25.23 -17.05 -19.30
CA PRO A 73 25.53 -15.75 -18.69
C PRO A 73 26.68 -15.00 -19.34
N SER A 74 27.67 -15.71 -19.89
CA SER A 74 28.84 -15.12 -20.58
C SER A 74 28.48 -14.43 -21.90
N THR A 75 27.32 -14.76 -22.49
CA THR A 75 26.86 -14.16 -23.76
C THR A 75 26.11 -12.85 -23.57
N ALA A 76 25.71 -12.55 -22.33
CA ALA A 76 24.97 -11.34 -22.02
C ALA A 76 25.86 -10.10 -22.20
N PRO A 77 25.31 -8.99 -22.73
CA PRO A 77 26.08 -7.78 -23.02
C PRO A 77 26.66 -7.16 -21.74
N SER A 78 27.73 -6.37 -21.92
CA SER A 78 28.53 -5.83 -20.81
C SER A 78 27.76 -4.92 -19.85
N ASP A 79 26.65 -4.33 -20.30
CA ASP A 79 25.76 -3.52 -19.45
C ASP A 79 24.93 -4.35 -18.47
N LEU A 80 24.83 -5.66 -18.68
CA LEU A 80 24.15 -6.60 -17.77
C LEU A 80 25.12 -7.31 -16.82
N GLN A 81 26.41 -7.32 -17.13
CA GLN A 81 27.44 -7.94 -16.31
C GLN A 81 27.69 -7.16 -15.01
N PRO A 82 28.12 -7.83 -13.91
CA PRO A 82 28.52 -9.24 -13.80
C PRO A 82 27.36 -10.21 -13.47
N GLN A 83 26.15 -9.70 -13.22
CA GLN A 83 25.00 -10.51 -12.80
C GLN A 83 23.85 -10.36 -13.80
N PRO A 84 23.91 -11.01 -14.97
CA PRO A 84 22.97 -10.75 -16.06
C PRO A 84 21.52 -11.09 -15.70
N VAL A 85 21.28 -12.15 -14.92
CA VAL A 85 19.94 -12.50 -14.42
C VAL A 85 19.39 -11.39 -13.52
N THR A 86 20.15 -10.95 -12.51
CA THR A 86 19.73 -9.87 -11.60
C THR A 86 19.47 -8.57 -12.36
N SER A 87 20.36 -8.22 -13.30
CA SER A 87 20.22 -7.02 -14.12
C SER A 87 18.96 -7.08 -15.01
N MET A 88 18.63 -8.24 -15.58
CA MET A 88 17.40 -8.43 -16.35
C MET A 88 16.15 -8.20 -15.48
N ILE A 89 16.12 -8.78 -14.28
CA ILE A 89 15.00 -8.63 -13.34
C ILE A 89 14.89 -7.19 -12.86
N GLN A 90 16.01 -6.50 -12.62
CA GLN A 90 16.01 -5.07 -12.34
C GLN A 90 15.36 -4.29 -13.49
N LEU A 91 15.80 -4.54 -14.73
CA LEU A 91 15.36 -3.76 -15.90
C LEU A 91 13.88 -3.94 -16.23
N PHE A 92 13.30 -5.12 -16.04
CA PHE A 92 11.92 -5.42 -16.47
C PHE A 92 10.95 -5.71 -15.32
N GLY A 93 11.43 -6.10 -14.15
CA GLY A 93 10.61 -6.46 -13.00
C GLY A 93 10.61 -5.43 -11.88
N TRP A 94 11.75 -4.83 -11.53
CA TRP A 94 11.88 -3.97 -10.35
C TRP A 94 11.97 -2.47 -10.62
N ASP A 95 12.28 -2.09 -11.85
CA ASP A 95 12.39 -0.69 -12.21
C ASP A 95 11.01 0.00 -12.27
N ASP A 96 10.90 1.08 -11.50
CA ASP A 96 9.70 1.91 -11.37
C ASP A 96 9.26 2.58 -12.68
N ILE A 97 10.14 2.62 -13.69
CA ILE A 97 9.80 3.21 -14.99
C ILE A 97 8.90 2.27 -15.81
N VAL A 98 9.09 0.95 -15.68
CA VAL A 98 8.44 -0.05 -16.54
C VAL A 98 6.93 -0.07 -16.32
N TRP A 99 6.16 -0.29 -17.39
CA TRP A 99 4.70 -0.39 -17.30
C TRP A 99 4.22 -1.49 -16.34
N PRO A 100 3.29 -1.22 -15.42
CA PRO A 100 2.77 -2.19 -14.44
C PRO A 100 2.30 -3.53 -15.03
N GLN A 101 1.67 -3.51 -16.20
CA GLN A 101 1.18 -4.73 -16.86
C GLN A 101 2.33 -5.62 -17.36
N VAL A 102 3.40 -5.00 -17.87
CA VAL A 102 4.60 -5.72 -18.32
C VAL A 102 5.27 -6.36 -17.10
N VAL A 103 5.42 -5.59 -16.02
CA VAL A 103 6.00 -6.08 -14.76
C VAL A 103 5.16 -7.23 -14.20
N ALA A 104 3.84 -7.08 -14.14
CA ALA A 104 2.91 -8.08 -13.63
C ALA A 104 3.11 -9.44 -14.29
N ARG A 105 3.10 -9.45 -15.63
CA ARG A 105 3.26 -10.67 -16.42
C ARG A 105 4.70 -11.19 -16.43
N TYR A 106 5.69 -10.30 -16.48
CA TYR A 106 7.08 -10.70 -16.38
C TYR A 106 7.35 -11.44 -15.04
N LEU A 107 6.84 -10.89 -13.93
CA LEU A 107 6.96 -11.50 -12.61
C LEU A 107 6.19 -12.83 -12.51
N SER A 108 5.07 -13.01 -13.22
CA SER A 108 4.37 -14.31 -13.21
C SER A 108 5.18 -15.40 -13.88
N HIS A 109 5.82 -15.12 -15.03
CA HIS A 109 6.75 -16.07 -15.68
C HIS A 109 7.95 -16.39 -14.80
N PHE A 110 8.51 -15.34 -14.20
CA PHE A 110 9.67 -15.44 -13.34
C PHE A 110 9.39 -16.26 -12.07
N LEU A 111 8.26 -16.05 -11.39
CA LEU A 111 7.90 -16.76 -10.16
C LEU A 111 7.47 -18.22 -10.39
N GLN A 112 7.04 -18.57 -11.60
CA GLN A 112 6.74 -19.95 -11.98
C GLN A 112 8.01 -20.80 -12.16
N ASN A 113 9.16 -20.18 -12.36
CA ASN A 113 10.42 -20.89 -12.56
C ASN A 113 11.14 -21.11 -11.22
N SER A 114 11.06 -22.33 -10.69
CA SER A 114 11.67 -22.69 -9.39
C SER A 114 13.19 -22.56 -9.40
N MET A 115 13.86 -22.93 -10.50
CA MET A 115 15.32 -22.84 -10.62
C MET A 115 15.82 -21.39 -10.53
N LEU A 116 15.14 -20.45 -11.20
CA LEU A 116 15.45 -19.02 -11.09
C LEU A 116 15.27 -18.51 -9.65
N CYS A 117 14.19 -18.92 -8.98
CA CYS A 117 13.93 -18.53 -7.60
C CYS A 117 14.99 -19.07 -6.63
N GLU A 118 15.44 -20.31 -6.81
CA GLU A 118 16.50 -20.93 -6.01
C GLU A 118 17.86 -20.24 -6.26
N ALA A 119 18.23 -20.02 -7.52
CA ALA A 119 19.47 -19.35 -7.88
C ALA A 119 19.60 -17.95 -7.25
N LEU A 120 18.49 -17.19 -7.18
CA LEU A 120 18.45 -15.88 -6.55
C LEU A 120 18.42 -15.93 -5.02
N SER A 121 17.88 -17.00 -4.45
CA SER A 121 17.90 -17.21 -3.00
C SER A 121 19.32 -17.49 -2.49
N HIS A 122 20.16 -18.11 -3.33
CA HIS A 122 21.56 -18.42 -3.01
C HIS A 122 22.56 -17.31 -3.35
N SER A 123 22.19 -16.34 -4.19
CA SER A 123 23.11 -15.30 -4.69
C SER A 123 23.43 -14.17 -3.69
N GLY A 124 22.96 -14.26 -2.44
CA GLY A 124 23.14 -13.21 -1.44
C GLY A 124 22.33 -11.94 -1.73
N CYS A 125 21.37 -11.98 -2.67
CA CYS A 125 20.43 -10.89 -2.94
C CYS A 125 19.38 -10.82 -1.81
N VAL A 126 19.79 -10.34 -0.63
CA VAL A 126 18.96 -10.28 0.59
C VAL A 126 17.65 -9.49 0.38
N SER A 127 17.52 -8.71 -0.70
CA SER A 127 16.36 -7.90 -1.04
C SER A 127 15.48 -8.44 -2.19
N PHE A 128 15.83 -9.54 -2.87
CA PHE A 128 15.09 -10.02 -4.06
C PHE A 128 13.58 -10.23 -3.78
N GLN A 129 13.25 -10.87 -2.66
CA GLN A 129 11.85 -11.12 -2.27
C GLN A 129 11.12 -9.81 -1.98
N ALA A 130 11.79 -8.88 -1.28
CA ALA A 130 11.20 -7.59 -0.93
C ALA A 130 10.97 -6.70 -2.16
N LEU A 131 11.90 -6.72 -3.12
CA LEU A 131 11.77 -6.02 -4.40
C LEU A 131 10.64 -6.60 -5.25
N THR A 132 10.50 -7.93 -5.26
CA THR A 132 9.40 -8.60 -5.98
C THR A 132 8.04 -8.26 -5.37
N ILE A 133 7.91 -8.31 -4.04
CA ILE A 133 6.68 -7.90 -3.33
C ILE A 133 6.40 -6.41 -3.57
N ARG A 134 7.43 -5.55 -3.56
CA ARG A 134 7.28 -4.11 -3.83
C ARG A 134 6.74 -3.85 -5.23
N SER A 135 7.31 -4.50 -6.25
CA SER A 135 6.83 -4.42 -7.62
C SER A 135 5.40 -4.92 -7.75
N TRP A 136 5.05 -6.00 -7.05
CA TRP A 136 3.69 -6.52 -7.02
C TRP A 136 2.70 -5.52 -6.42
N ILE A 137 3.01 -4.95 -5.25
CA ILE A 137 2.21 -3.89 -4.60
C ILE A 137 2.04 -2.71 -5.55
N ARG A 138 3.12 -2.26 -6.19
CA ARG A 138 3.10 -1.18 -7.18
C ARG A 138 2.15 -1.52 -8.34
N CYS A 139 2.24 -2.73 -8.90
CA CYS A 139 1.41 -3.14 -10.03
C CYS A 139 -0.08 -3.09 -9.69
N ILE A 140 -0.44 -3.60 -8.51
CA ILE A 140 -1.81 -3.56 -8.01
C ILE A 140 -2.26 -2.10 -7.85
N LEU A 141 -1.51 -1.29 -7.09
CA LEU A 141 -1.86 0.11 -6.88
C LEU A 141 -2.03 0.85 -8.22
N GLN A 142 -1.21 0.56 -9.22
CA GLN A 142 -1.19 1.27 -10.50
C GLN A 142 -2.10 0.66 -11.59
N MET A 143 -2.91 -0.36 -11.28
CA MET A 143 -3.72 -1.08 -12.28
C MET A 143 -4.73 -0.20 -13.04
N TYR A 144 -5.13 0.95 -12.48
CA TYR A 144 -6.10 1.87 -13.08
C TYR A 144 -5.49 3.10 -13.76
N ILE A 145 -4.17 3.13 -13.95
CA ILE A 145 -3.49 4.24 -14.63
C ILE A 145 -3.76 4.18 -16.15
N LYS A 146 -4.19 5.31 -16.73
CA LYS A 146 -4.41 5.56 -18.18
C LYS A 146 -5.35 4.57 -18.92
N LYS A 147 -6.67 4.58 -18.67
CA LYS A 147 -7.72 3.91 -19.51
C LYS A 147 -7.33 2.50 -20.03
N LEU A 148 -6.57 1.74 -19.26
CA LEU A 148 -6.22 0.36 -19.58
C LEU A 148 -7.35 -0.56 -19.10
N TYR A 149 -8.56 -0.35 -19.63
CA TYR A 149 -9.65 -1.30 -19.47
C TYR A 149 -9.34 -2.51 -20.34
N VAL A 150 -8.37 -3.30 -19.89
CA VAL A 150 -8.28 -4.70 -20.24
C VAL A 150 -9.13 -5.41 -19.19
N PRO A 151 -9.96 -6.40 -19.55
CA PRO A 151 -10.69 -7.20 -18.58
C PRO A 151 -9.77 -7.65 -17.44
N ASP A 152 -10.31 -7.79 -16.24
CA ASP A 152 -9.58 -8.17 -15.02
C ASP A 152 -8.61 -9.36 -15.28
N ASP A 153 -8.93 -10.21 -16.27
CA ASP A 153 -8.12 -11.29 -16.87
C ASP A 153 -6.62 -11.02 -17.03
N SER A 154 -6.19 -9.81 -17.40
CA SER A 154 -4.74 -9.53 -17.57
C SER A 154 -3.96 -9.43 -16.26
N PHE A 155 -4.64 -9.17 -15.14
CA PHE A 155 -4.07 -9.22 -13.80
C PHE A 155 -4.43 -10.53 -13.05
N ILE A 156 -5.30 -11.37 -13.62
CA ILE A 156 -5.60 -12.71 -13.07
C ILE A 156 -4.34 -13.59 -13.09
N ASP A 157 -3.44 -13.38 -14.05
CA ASP A 157 -2.17 -14.12 -14.14
C ASP A 157 -1.11 -13.69 -13.12
N LEU A 158 -1.39 -12.69 -12.27
CA LEU A 158 -0.49 -12.23 -11.21
C LEU A 158 -0.48 -13.23 -10.04
N ASN A 159 -0.01 -14.45 -10.31
CA ASN A 159 0.24 -15.54 -9.38
C ASN A 159 1.45 -15.24 -8.48
N THR A 160 1.56 -14.01 -7.97
CA THR A 160 2.57 -13.64 -6.97
C THR A 160 2.36 -14.38 -5.65
N GLU A 161 1.21 -15.04 -5.49
CA GLU A 161 0.95 -16.07 -4.48
C GLU A 161 1.94 -17.24 -4.55
N GLN A 162 2.64 -17.43 -5.67
CA GLN A 162 3.74 -18.39 -5.80
C GLN A 162 5.05 -17.92 -5.19
N ALA A 163 5.19 -16.62 -4.88
CA ALA A 163 6.37 -16.11 -4.19
C ALA A 163 6.50 -16.77 -2.82
N VAL A 164 7.64 -17.43 -2.59
CA VAL A 164 7.96 -18.17 -1.35
C VAL A 164 7.73 -17.30 -0.11
N GLU A 165 8.06 -16.01 -0.18
CA GLU A 165 7.90 -15.08 0.94
C GLU A 165 6.43 -14.79 1.27
N VAL A 166 5.56 -14.66 0.26
CA VAL A 166 4.11 -14.43 0.48
C VAL A 166 3.50 -15.66 1.17
N LYS A 167 3.83 -16.86 0.69
CA LYS A 167 3.41 -18.13 1.32
C LYS A 167 3.90 -18.25 2.76
N ASN A 168 5.15 -17.87 3.02
CA ASN A 168 5.77 -17.91 4.35
C ASN A 168 5.08 -16.96 5.34
N ILE A 169 4.73 -15.75 4.92
CA ILE A 169 4.01 -14.80 5.77
C ILE A 169 2.58 -15.29 6.05
N LEU A 170 1.87 -15.78 5.02
CA LEU A 170 0.51 -16.31 5.18
C LEU A 170 0.47 -17.52 6.14
N SER A 171 1.44 -18.45 6.00
CA SER A 171 1.52 -19.62 6.87
C SER A 171 1.82 -19.23 8.33
N LYS A 172 2.74 -18.29 8.56
CA LYS A 172 3.03 -17.76 9.90
C LYS A 172 1.84 -17.05 10.53
N ALA A 173 0.98 -16.44 9.73
CA ALA A 173 -0.24 -15.79 10.18
C ALA A 173 -1.41 -16.77 10.44
N GLN A 174 -1.24 -18.06 10.14
CA GLN A 174 -2.30 -19.09 10.22
C GLN A 174 -3.57 -18.72 9.43
N VAL A 175 -3.41 -17.94 8.35
CA VAL A 175 -4.52 -17.56 7.48
C VAL A 175 -4.74 -18.71 6.50
N GLU A 176 -5.86 -19.44 6.64
CA GLU A 176 -6.25 -20.47 5.68
C GLU A 176 -6.36 -19.85 4.28
N TYR A 177 -5.55 -20.39 3.37
CA TYR A 177 -5.50 -19.95 2.00
C TYR A 177 -6.73 -20.49 1.27
N LEU A 178 -7.69 -19.63 0.96
CA LEU A 178 -8.75 -19.95 0.00
C LEU A 178 -8.18 -19.79 -1.41
N PRO A 179 -8.02 -20.88 -2.18
CA PRO A 179 -7.50 -20.78 -3.54
C PRO A 179 -8.54 -20.10 -4.43
N ILE A 180 -8.08 -19.16 -5.26
CA ILE A 180 -8.60 -18.94 -6.61
C ILE A 180 -10.06 -18.43 -6.66
N GLN A 181 -10.32 -17.15 -6.35
CA GLN A 181 -11.44 -16.41 -6.97
C GLN A 181 -11.50 -14.90 -6.69
N GLU A 182 -10.66 -14.40 -5.79
CA GLU A 182 -10.91 -13.12 -5.13
C GLU A 182 -10.19 -11.90 -5.78
N GLY A 183 -9.30 -12.15 -6.75
CA GLY A 183 -8.63 -11.12 -7.54
C GLY A 183 -7.46 -10.43 -6.83
N PRO A 184 -6.58 -9.73 -7.58
CA PRO A 184 -5.28 -9.25 -7.09
C PRO A 184 -5.39 -8.28 -5.90
N LYS A 185 -6.47 -7.50 -5.83
CA LYS A 185 -6.70 -6.54 -4.73
C LYS A 185 -6.91 -7.23 -3.40
N LYS A 186 -7.72 -8.30 -3.38
CA LYS A 186 -8.02 -9.04 -2.16
C LYS A 186 -6.80 -9.82 -1.69
N ALA A 187 -6.02 -10.40 -2.62
CA ALA A 187 -4.73 -11.01 -2.30
C ALA A 187 -3.77 -10.03 -1.60
N LEU A 188 -3.71 -8.77 -2.05
CA LEU A 188 -2.93 -7.75 -1.36
C LEU A 188 -3.47 -7.42 0.04
N VAL A 189 -4.79 -7.30 0.20
CA VAL A 189 -5.42 -7.09 1.52
C VAL A 189 -5.02 -8.20 2.49
N LEU A 190 -5.17 -9.47 2.07
CA LEU A 190 -4.80 -10.64 2.87
C LEU A 190 -3.31 -10.64 3.23
N PHE A 191 -2.43 -10.31 2.28
CA PHE A 191 -1.00 -10.21 2.56
C PHE A 191 -0.70 -9.13 3.61
N LEU A 192 -1.29 -7.93 3.49
CA LEU A 192 -1.09 -6.85 4.46
C LEU A 192 -1.61 -7.23 5.85
N GLU A 193 -2.76 -7.90 5.93
CA GLU A 193 -3.29 -8.45 7.19
C GLU A 193 -2.36 -9.48 7.80
N ALA A 194 -1.88 -10.44 7.00
CA ALA A 194 -0.97 -11.49 7.44
C ALA A 194 0.37 -10.95 7.97
N VAL A 195 0.92 -9.90 7.35
CA VAL A 195 2.13 -9.23 7.88
C VAL A 195 1.85 -8.64 9.27
N GLY A 196 0.71 -7.98 9.46
CA GLY A 196 0.31 -7.41 10.74
C GLY A 196 0.13 -8.47 11.84
N ILE A 197 -0.56 -9.56 11.51
CA ILE A 197 -0.75 -10.71 12.42
C ILE A 197 0.60 -11.35 12.77
N THR A 198 1.43 -11.60 11.76
CA THR A 198 2.77 -12.17 11.96
C THR A 198 3.58 -11.32 12.91
N TYR A 199 3.60 -9.99 12.73
CA TYR A 199 4.28 -9.07 13.64
C TYR A 199 3.77 -9.13 15.08
N GLY A 200 2.44 -9.17 15.25
CA GLY A 200 1.82 -9.29 16.57
C GLY A 200 2.20 -10.57 17.31
N ASN A 201 2.39 -11.67 16.57
CA ASN A 201 2.71 -12.99 17.10
C ASN A 201 4.21 -13.22 17.35
N LEU A 202 5.10 -12.31 16.90
CA LEU A 202 6.54 -12.47 17.13
C LEU A 202 6.89 -12.31 18.62
N PRO A 203 7.73 -13.20 19.19
CA PRO A 203 8.06 -13.16 20.62
C PRO A 203 9.19 -12.17 20.93
N THR A 204 10.22 -12.06 20.07
CA THR A 204 11.42 -11.27 20.38
C THR A 204 11.39 -9.87 19.75
N LEU A 205 12.02 -8.90 20.43
CA LEU A 205 12.18 -7.54 19.91
C LEU A 205 13.08 -7.49 18.67
N SER A 206 14.07 -8.39 18.59
CA SER A 206 14.95 -8.51 17.43
C SER A 206 14.16 -8.89 16.17
N ASP A 207 13.34 -9.94 16.27
CA ASP A 207 12.51 -10.39 15.14
C ASP A 207 11.50 -9.33 14.73
N LYS A 208 10.89 -8.63 15.71
CA LYS A 208 9.99 -7.50 15.44
C LYS A 208 10.69 -6.39 14.67
N SER A 209 11.90 -5.99 15.10
CA SER A 209 12.70 -4.97 14.41
C SER A 209 13.09 -5.38 12.99
N ALA A 210 13.48 -6.64 12.80
CA ALA A 210 13.79 -7.20 11.49
C ALA A 210 12.54 -7.19 10.57
N LEU A 211 11.38 -7.63 11.07
CA LEU A 211 10.14 -7.62 10.32
C LEU A 211 9.67 -6.19 10.00
N VAL A 212 9.83 -5.21 10.90
CA VAL A 212 9.54 -3.80 10.59
C VAL A 212 10.39 -3.31 9.43
N THR A 213 11.68 -3.65 9.43
CA THR A 213 12.61 -3.31 8.34
C THR A 213 12.17 -3.92 7.02
N LYS A 214 11.92 -5.23 7.01
CA LYS A 214 11.48 -5.97 5.82
C LYS A 214 10.12 -5.49 5.31
N SER A 215 9.20 -5.17 6.22
CA SER A 215 7.87 -4.63 5.89
C SER A 215 7.97 -3.27 5.21
N LEU A 216 8.84 -2.37 5.68
CA LEU A 216 9.08 -1.09 5.02
C LEU A 216 9.76 -1.27 3.65
N GLU A 217 10.62 -2.28 3.49
CA GLU A 217 11.17 -2.64 2.19
C GLU A 217 10.08 -3.13 1.22
N TYR A 218 9.07 -3.87 1.68
CA TYR A 218 7.93 -4.25 0.85
C TYR A 218 7.19 -3.03 0.31
N LEU A 219 6.97 -2.01 1.15
CA LEU A 219 6.24 -0.82 0.72
C LEU A 219 7.05 0.07 -0.22
N GLY A 220 8.37 0.19 -0.01
CA GLY A 220 9.22 1.07 -0.80
C GLY A 220 8.71 2.51 -0.82
N GLU A 221 8.69 3.14 -2.00
CA GLU A 221 8.14 4.49 -2.20
C GLU A 221 6.62 4.49 -2.41
N ILE A 222 5.86 3.84 -1.53
CA ILE A 222 4.42 3.58 -1.76
C ILE A 222 3.57 4.83 -2.09
N LEU A 223 3.95 5.99 -1.54
CA LEU A 223 3.27 7.26 -1.81
C LEU A 223 3.48 7.76 -3.26
N LYS A 224 4.60 7.43 -3.89
CA LYS A 224 4.86 7.69 -5.32
C LYS A 224 3.90 6.87 -6.19
N TYR A 225 3.55 5.65 -5.76
CA TYR A 225 2.70 4.75 -6.53
C TYR A 225 1.25 5.21 -6.59
N ILE A 226 0.75 5.88 -5.54
CA ILE A 226 -0.63 6.37 -5.45
C ILE A 226 -0.81 7.81 -5.96
N LYS A 227 0.27 8.59 -6.03
CA LYS A 227 0.27 9.98 -6.50
C LYS A 227 -0.52 10.21 -7.81
N PRO A 228 -0.47 9.31 -8.82
CA PRO A 228 -1.22 9.48 -10.05
C PRO A 228 -2.75 9.62 -9.87
N TYR A 229 -3.33 9.05 -8.81
CA TYR A 229 -4.78 9.15 -8.55
C TYR A 229 -5.19 10.37 -7.74
N LEU A 230 -4.23 11.06 -7.11
CA LEU A 230 -4.47 12.26 -6.30
C LEU A 230 -4.41 13.56 -7.14
N GLY A 231 -4.14 13.44 -8.44
CA GLY A 231 -4.07 14.56 -9.39
C GLY A 231 -5.41 14.95 -10.01
N LYS A 232 -5.38 15.84 -11.02
CA LYS A 232 -6.59 16.41 -11.65
C LYS A 232 -7.45 15.40 -12.44
N LYS A 233 -6.85 14.32 -12.95
CA LYS A 233 -7.56 13.27 -13.73
C LYS A 233 -7.84 12.07 -12.84
N ILE A 234 -8.88 12.18 -12.01
CA ILE A 234 -9.19 11.21 -10.96
C ILE A 234 -9.87 9.98 -11.58
N SER A 235 -9.21 8.82 -11.51
CA SER A 235 -9.87 7.53 -11.71
C SER A 235 -10.63 7.16 -10.45
N SER A 236 -11.97 7.09 -10.50
CA SER A 236 -12.78 6.71 -9.33
C SER A 236 -12.36 5.34 -8.79
N ALA A 237 -12.17 4.35 -9.68
CA ALA A 237 -11.72 3.01 -9.30
C ALA A 237 -10.30 3.01 -8.70
N GLY A 238 -9.37 3.77 -9.27
CA GLY A 238 -8.01 3.92 -8.75
C GLY A 238 -7.97 4.62 -7.39
N LEU A 239 -8.85 5.59 -7.18
CA LEU A 239 -8.98 6.29 -5.90
C LEU A 239 -9.57 5.37 -4.83
N GLN A 240 -10.66 4.66 -5.14
CA GLN A 240 -11.22 3.64 -4.24
C GLN A 240 -10.16 2.61 -3.84
N LEU A 241 -9.43 2.07 -4.82
CA LEU A 241 -8.33 1.13 -4.57
C LEU A 241 -7.27 1.72 -3.64
N THR A 242 -6.81 2.94 -3.91
CA THR A 242 -5.81 3.64 -3.11
C THR A 242 -6.27 3.77 -1.65
N TYR A 243 -7.47 4.30 -1.44
CA TYR A 243 -7.99 4.55 -0.10
C TYR A 243 -8.25 3.25 0.66
N THR A 244 -8.78 2.22 0.00
CA THR A 244 -8.99 0.89 0.60
C THR A 244 -7.68 0.24 1.00
N ILE A 245 -6.71 0.12 0.08
CA ILE A 245 -5.43 -0.55 0.38
C ILE A 245 -4.66 0.20 1.47
N MET A 246 -4.62 1.53 1.42
CA MET A 246 -3.93 2.33 2.44
C MET A 246 -4.67 2.31 3.79
N GLY A 247 -6.00 2.25 3.79
CA GLY A 247 -6.80 2.08 5.00
C GLY A 247 -6.54 0.73 5.66
N THR A 248 -6.56 -0.35 4.87
CA THR A 248 -6.17 -1.70 5.32
C THR A 248 -4.75 -1.70 5.88
N LEU A 249 -3.79 -1.08 5.18
CA LEU A 249 -2.42 -0.96 5.65
C LEU A 249 -2.35 -0.28 7.02
N VAL A 250 -2.98 0.89 7.18
CA VAL A 250 -2.99 1.65 8.45
C VAL A 250 -3.60 0.83 9.58
N LYS A 251 -4.69 0.10 9.32
CA LYS A 251 -5.33 -0.77 10.31
C LYS A 251 -4.46 -1.97 10.68
N SER A 252 -4.10 -2.78 9.69
CA SER A 252 -3.44 -4.06 9.89
C SER A 252 -2.02 -3.90 10.42
N TRP A 253 -1.32 -2.83 10.02
CA TRP A 253 0.05 -2.55 10.44
C TRP A 253 0.12 -1.56 11.61
N ALA A 254 -0.98 -1.33 12.33
CA ALA A 254 -1.00 -0.37 13.43
C ALA A 254 0.13 -0.60 14.46
N GLN A 255 0.39 -1.85 14.83
CA GLN A 255 1.47 -2.19 15.76
C GLN A 255 2.88 -1.95 15.17
N ILE A 256 3.03 -2.09 13.85
CA ILE A 256 4.27 -1.76 13.14
C ILE A 256 4.44 -0.24 13.12
N PHE A 257 3.38 0.52 12.81
CA PHE A 257 3.40 1.99 12.79
C PHE A 257 3.58 2.64 14.17
N ALA A 258 3.33 1.91 15.26
CA ALA A 258 3.67 2.34 16.62
C ALA A 258 5.19 2.40 16.85
N THR A 259 6.00 1.77 16.00
CA THR A 259 7.46 1.87 16.06
C THR A 259 7.97 3.18 15.46
N SER A 260 9.03 3.74 16.03
CA SER A 260 9.64 4.99 15.54
C SER A 260 10.08 4.92 14.08
N LYS A 261 10.52 3.75 13.61
CA LYS A 261 11.00 3.52 12.24
C LYS A 261 9.89 3.65 11.19
N ALA A 262 8.70 3.15 11.48
CA ALA A 262 7.57 3.15 10.54
C ALA A 262 6.63 4.35 10.72
N GLN A 263 6.62 5.00 11.88
CA GLN A 263 5.69 6.08 12.20
C GLN A 263 5.77 7.27 11.22
N LYS A 264 6.96 7.59 10.71
CA LYS A 264 7.12 8.65 9.69
C LYS A 264 6.29 8.37 8.44
N LEU A 265 6.15 7.10 8.03
CA LEU A 265 5.32 6.73 6.88
C LEU A 265 3.83 6.90 7.20
N LEU A 266 3.39 6.54 8.41
CA LEU A 266 2.00 6.75 8.85
C LEU A 266 1.62 8.24 8.75
N PHE A 267 2.44 9.14 9.28
CA PHE A 267 2.16 10.59 9.19
C PHE A 267 2.01 11.05 7.73
N ARG A 268 2.93 10.63 6.85
CA ARG A 268 2.84 10.97 5.43
C ARG A 268 1.60 10.39 4.74
N ILE A 269 1.14 9.19 5.12
CA ILE A 269 -0.11 8.62 4.61
C ILE A 269 -1.30 9.49 5.03
N ILE A 270 -1.36 9.89 6.31
CA ILE A 270 -2.45 10.72 6.85
C ILE A 270 -2.46 12.09 6.16
N ASP A 271 -1.31 12.75 6.04
CA ASP A 271 -1.18 14.06 5.39
C ASP A 271 -1.58 14.00 3.90
N CYS A 272 -1.22 12.92 3.20
CA CYS A 272 -1.53 12.78 1.78
C CYS A 272 -2.99 12.43 1.49
N LEU A 273 -3.64 11.64 2.35
CA LEU A 273 -4.95 11.05 2.06
C LEU A 273 -6.09 11.60 2.92
N LEU A 274 -5.86 11.82 4.21
CA LEU A 274 -6.91 12.21 5.14
C LEU A 274 -6.92 13.70 5.43
N LEU A 275 -5.75 14.35 5.48
CA LEU A 275 -5.61 15.78 5.75
C LEU A 275 -4.83 16.55 4.66
N PRO A 276 -5.02 16.29 3.35
CA PRO A 276 -4.37 17.12 2.34
C PRO A 276 -4.83 18.58 2.46
N HIS A 277 -4.01 19.53 2.00
CA HIS A 277 -4.35 20.97 2.08
C HIS A 277 -5.74 21.32 1.51
N THR A 278 -6.21 20.58 0.50
CA THR A 278 -7.56 20.71 -0.06
C THR A 278 -8.66 20.22 0.89
N VAL A 279 -8.39 19.19 1.70
CA VAL A 279 -9.30 18.72 2.75
C VAL A 279 -9.41 19.76 3.84
N LEU A 280 -8.30 20.40 4.25
CA LEU A 280 -8.25 21.38 5.34
C LEU A 280 -9.05 22.67 5.02
N GLN A 281 -9.29 22.98 3.74
CA GLN A 281 -10.21 24.03 3.34
C GLN A 281 -11.65 23.52 3.46
N GLN A 282 -12.27 23.66 4.64
CA GLN A 282 -13.65 23.19 4.90
C GLN A 282 -14.68 23.73 3.89
N GLU A 283 -14.47 24.93 3.36
CA GLU A 283 -15.35 25.59 2.40
C GLU A 283 -15.23 25.04 0.97
N LYS A 284 -14.12 24.37 0.64
CA LYS A 284 -13.90 23.81 -0.69
C LYS A 284 -14.42 22.38 -0.75
N GLU A 285 -15.46 22.16 -1.54
CA GLU A 285 -16.01 20.83 -1.75
C GLU A 285 -14.94 19.88 -2.33
N LEU A 286 -14.83 18.70 -1.72
CA LEU A 286 -14.00 17.63 -2.26
C LEU A 286 -14.68 17.00 -3.47
N PRO A 287 -13.89 16.51 -4.46
CA PRO A 287 -14.45 15.73 -5.55
C PRO A 287 -15.28 14.54 -5.04
N ALA A 288 -16.49 14.34 -5.56
CA ALA A 288 -17.39 13.27 -5.13
C ALA A 288 -16.74 11.87 -5.09
N PRO A 289 -15.90 11.45 -6.08
CA PRO A 289 -15.21 10.16 -6.03
C PRO A 289 -14.30 10.01 -4.81
N MET A 290 -13.69 11.11 -4.35
CA MET A 290 -12.81 11.14 -3.18
C MET A 290 -13.62 11.05 -1.89
N LEU A 291 -14.74 11.77 -1.80
CA LEU A 291 -15.66 11.64 -0.66
C LEU A 291 -16.15 10.20 -0.50
N THR A 292 -16.58 9.55 -1.60
CA THR A 292 -17.00 8.15 -1.53
C THR A 292 -15.87 7.22 -1.12
N ALA A 293 -14.63 7.47 -1.57
CA ALA A 293 -13.46 6.65 -1.22
C ALA A 293 -13.09 6.80 0.25
N ILE A 294 -13.11 8.03 0.77
CA ILE A 294 -12.93 8.33 2.19
C ILE A 294 -14.04 7.68 3.00
N GLN A 295 -15.32 7.87 2.63
CA GLN A 295 -16.45 7.33 3.39
C GLN A 295 -16.33 5.81 3.59
N LYS A 296 -15.93 5.06 2.56
CA LYS A 296 -15.79 3.61 2.66
C LYS A 296 -14.57 3.14 3.45
N SER A 297 -13.49 3.91 3.43
CA SER A 297 -12.19 3.48 3.97
C SER A 297 -11.84 4.09 5.33
N LEU A 298 -12.41 5.25 5.68
CA LEU A 298 -12.15 6.01 6.90
C LEU A 298 -12.27 5.17 8.18
N PRO A 299 -13.22 4.22 8.33
CA PRO A 299 -13.26 3.33 9.49
C PRO A 299 -11.92 2.62 9.75
N LEU A 300 -11.23 2.15 8.70
CA LEU A 300 -9.97 1.43 8.81
C LEU A 300 -8.85 2.35 9.32
N TYR A 301 -8.78 3.59 8.82
CA TYR A 301 -7.79 4.56 9.27
C TYR A 301 -8.00 4.94 10.73
N LEU A 302 -9.24 5.24 11.14
CA LEU A 302 -9.55 5.61 12.52
C LEU A 302 -9.20 4.49 13.50
N GLN A 303 -9.53 3.24 13.14
CA GLN A 303 -9.17 2.06 13.92
C GLN A 303 -7.65 1.92 14.05
N GLY A 304 -6.92 1.98 12.94
CA GLY A 304 -5.46 1.84 12.94
C GLY A 304 -4.75 2.95 13.72
N MET A 305 -5.11 4.22 13.46
CA MET A 305 -4.57 5.38 14.19
C MET A 305 -4.82 5.28 15.69
N CYS A 306 -6.02 4.85 16.11
CA CYS A 306 -6.33 4.68 17.52
C CYS A 306 -5.48 3.60 18.18
N ILE A 307 -5.26 2.46 17.51
CA ILE A 307 -4.38 1.39 18.02
C ILE A 307 -2.96 1.94 18.22
N VAL A 308 -2.44 2.71 17.26
CA VAL A 308 -1.11 3.33 17.37
C VAL A 308 -1.03 4.29 18.57
N CYS A 309 -2.05 5.14 18.77
CA CYS A 309 -2.14 6.04 19.93
C CYS A 309 -2.12 5.28 21.27
N CYS A 310 -2.73 4.10 21.34
CA CYS A 310 -2.79 3.31 22.57
C CYS A 310 -1.49 2.56 22.90
N GLN A 311 -0.66 2.27 21.89
CA GLN A 311 0.51 1.40 22.01
C GLN A 311 1.84 2.15 22.11
N SER A 312 1.89 3.44 21.79
CA SER A 312 3.13 4.20 21.85
C SER A 312 3.58 4.37 23.31
N GLN A 313 4.80 3.90 23.63
CA GLN A 313 5.39 3.99 24.98
C GLN A 313 5.55 5.44 25.48
N ASN A 314 5.63 6.41 24.55
CA ASN A 314 5.47 7.82 24.86
C ASN A 314 4.07 8.26 24.42
N PRO A 315 3.32 9.04 25.23
CA PRO A 315 2.07 9.63 24.79
C PRO A 315 2.33 10.46 23.54
N ASN A 316 1.96 9.92 22.38
CA ASN A 316 2.18 10.60 21.11
C ASN A 316 1.10 11.68 20.96
N ALA A 317 1.27 12.78 21.70
CA ALA A 317 0.34 13.91 21.73
C ALA A 317 0.03 14.41 20.33
N TYR A 318 1.02 14.39 19.44
CA TYR A 318 0.84 14.76 18.04
C TYR A 318 -0.08 13.79 17.28
N LEU A 319 0.12 12.47 17.39
CA LEU A 319 -0.76 11.51 16.71
C LEU A 319 -2.19 11.54 17.29
N THR A 320 -2.33 11.72 18.60
CA THR A 320 -3.65 11.90 19.24
C THR A 320 -4.33 13.17 18.75
N GLN A 321 -3.59 14.27 18.59
CA GLN A 321 -4.10 15.49 17.97
C GLN A 321 -4.50 15.25 16.51
N LEU A 322 -3.67 14.52 15.75
CA LEU A 322 -3.93 14.19 14.35
C LEU A 322 -5.21 13.34 14.20
N LEU A 323 -5.41 12.35 15.07
CA LEU A 323 -6.63 11.56 15.15
C LEU A 323 -7.84 12.45 15.45
N GLY A 324 -7.72 13.36 16.42
CA GLY A 324 -8.75 14.34 16.74
C GLY A 324 -9.13 15.21 15.54
N ASN A 325 -8.13 15.75 14.82
CA ASN A 325 -8.34 16.57 13.63
C ASN A 325 -9.04 15.80 12.50
N VAL A 326 -8.67 14.53 12.27
CA VAL A 326 -9.34 13.66 11.28
C VAL A 326 -10.80 13.44 11.67
N ILE A 327 -11.06 13.09 12.93
CA ILE A 327 -12.43 12.87 13.43
C ILE A 327 -13.26 14.14 13.27
N GLU A 328 -12.76 15.28 13.75
CA GLU A 328 -13.43 16.58 13.66
C GLU A 328 -13.82 16.90 12.21
N GLN A 329 -12.85 16.77 11.30
CA GLN A 329 -13.05 17.11 9.90
C GLN A 329 -14.12 16.24 9.22
N TYR A 330 -14.16 14.95 9.54
CA TYR A 330 -15.04 14.00 8.87
C TYR A 330 -16.38 13.77 9.57
N ILE A 331 -16.55 14.17 10.84
CA ILE A 331 -17.88 14.32 11.43
C ILE A 331 -18.65 15.35 10.62
N GLY A 332 -18.20 16.62 10.61
CA GLY A 332 -18.93 17.70 9.94
C GLY A 332 -19.21 17.44 8.46
N ARG A 333 -18.25 16.82 7.76
CA ARG A 333 -18.33 16.57 6.31
C ARG A 333 -19.30 15.46 5.90
N PHE A 334 -19.58 14.48 6.77
CA PHE A 334 -20.52 13.38 6.48
C PHE A 334 -21.83 13.46 7.26
N LEU A 335 -22.04 14.51 8.06
CA LEU A 335 -23.37 14.78 8.59
C LEU A 335 -24.38 14.96 7.43
N PRO A 336 -25.64 14.50 7.57
CA PRO A 336 -26.70 14.73 6.60
C PRO A 336 -27.28 16.14 6.71
N ALA A 337 -27.71 16.75 5.60
CA ALA A 337 -28.32 18.09 5.62
C ALA A 337 -29.65 18.12 6.41
N SER A 338 -30.38 16.99 6.43
CA SER A 338 -31.58 16.78 7.24
C SER A 338 -31.28 15.85 8.44
N PRO A 339 -31.79 16.14 9.65
CA PRO A 339 -31.51 15.38 10.88
C PRO A 339 -32.28 14.06 11.00
N HIS A 340 -32.34 13.24 9.93
CA HIS A 340 -32.98 11.93 10.01
C HIS A 340 -32.02 10.86 10.57
N VAL A 341 -32.40 10.27 11.71
CA VAL A 341 -31.61 9.24 12.43
C VAL A 341 -31.33 7.99 11.57
N LEU A 342 -32.24 7.64 10.65
CA LEU A 342 -32.17 6.43 9.83
C LEU A 342 -30.94 6.35 8.89
N GLY A 343 -30.32 7.48 8.54
CA GLY A 343 -29.12 7.52 7.68
C GLY A 343 -27.79 7.59 8.43
N LEU A 344 -27.81 7.96 9.72
CA LEU A 344 -26.60 8.24 10.50
C LEU A 344 -25.81 6.97 10.86
N GLY A 345 -26.44 5.80 10.90
CA GLY A 345 -25.73 4.54 11.16
C GLY A 345 -24.67 4.18 10.10
N GLN A 346 -24.74 4.77 8.90
CA GLN A 346 -23.74 4.60 7.85
C GLN A 346 -22.63 5.66 7.90
N HIS A 347 -22.60 6.50 8.94
CA HIS A 347 -21.57 7.50 9.11
C HIS A 347 -20.23 6.82 9.36
N PRO A 348 -19.16 7.17 8.61
CA PRO A 348 -17.89 6.43 8.66
C PRO A 348 -17.21 6.45 10.04
N VAL A 349 -17.37 7.52 10.80
CA VAL A 349 -16.88 7.58 12.19
C VAL A 349 -17.61 6.59 13.12
N LEU A 350 -18.92 6.36 12.91
CA LEU A 350 -19.68 5.37 13.69
C LEU A 350 -19.38 3.94 13.20
N LEU A 351 -19.23 3.75 11.89
CA LEU A 351 -18.80 2.47 11.31
C LEU A 351 -17.43 2.03 11.87
N ALA A 352 -16.55 2.97 12.23
CA ALA A 352 -15.28 2.67 12.89
C ALA A 352 -15.46 1.95 14.25
N LEU A 353 -16.62 2.08 14.90
CA LEU A 353 -16.94 1.47 16.19
C LEU A 353 -17.72 0.13 16.04
N ARG A 354 -18.36 -0.13 14.90
CA ARG A 354 -19.36 -1.22 14.73
C ARG A 354 -18.84 -2.65 14.58
N ASN A 355 -17.54 -2.87 14.39
CA ASN A 355 -17.00 -4.19 13.99
C ASN A 355 -16.04 -4.83 14.99
N SER A 356 -16.12 -4.52 16.27
CA SER A 356 -15.10 -4.98 17.23
C SER A 356 -15.65 -5.12 18.64
N ALA A 357 -16.46 -6.16 18.87
CA ALA A 357 -17.08 -6.45 20.15
C ALA A 357 -16.09 -6.85 21.28
N THR A 358 -14.77 -6.90 21.05
CA THR A 358 -13.83 -7.53 22.01
C THR A 358 -12.45 -6.88 22.18
N VAL A 359 -12.18 -5.65 21.72
CA VAL A 359 -10.80 -5.09 21.74
C VAL A 359 -10.69 -3.77 22.54
N PRO A 360 -9.79 -3.66 23.55
CA PRO A 360 -9.56 -2.46 24.38
C PRO A 360 -9.41 -1.10 23.65
N PRO A 361 -8.77 -1.00 22.46
CA PRO A 361 -8.58 0.26 21.73
C PRO A 361 -9.87 0.95 21.30
N MET A 362 -10.99 0.24 21.19
CA MET A 362 -12.25 0.85 20.72
C MET A 362 -12.87 1.78 21.77
N SER A 363 -12.64 1.50 23.05
CA SER A 363 -13.00 2.41 24.15
C SER A 363 -12.24 3.73 24.03
N SER A 364 -10.96 3.69 23.67
CA SER A 364 -10.13 4.86 23.44
C SER A 364 -10.59 5.68 22.23
N LEU A 365 -10.99 5.02 21.13
CA LEU A 365 -11.52 5.72 19.96
C LEU A 365 -12.83 6.43 20.29
N LYS A 366 -13.74 5.76 21.00
CA LYS A 366 -14.99 6.35 21.48
C LYS A 366 -14.74 7.57 22.36
N LYS A 367 -13.82 7.47 23.34
CA LYS A 367 -13.41 8.61 24.19
C LYS A 367 -12.86 9.78 23.37
N CYS A 368 -12.03 9.50 22.36
CA CYS A 368 -11.51 10.53 21.46
C CYS A 368 -12.63 11.21 20.67
N ILE A 369 -13.60 10.45 20.13
CA ILE A 369 -14.77 11.00 19.43
C ILE A 369 -15.58 11.90 20.36
N VAL A 370 -15.87 11.45 21.58
CA VAL A 370 -16.60 12.22 22.61
C VAL A 370 -15.87 13.53 22.93
N GLN A 371 -14.54 13.48 23.12
CA GLN A 371 -13.73 14.66 23.38
C GLN A 371 -13.73 15.65 22.21
N VAL A 372 -13.63 15.16 20.97
CA VAL A 372 -13.72 15.99 19.76
C VAL A 372 -15.09 16.66 19.68
N ILE A 373 -16.18 15.91 19.91
CA ILE A 373 -17.53 16.47 19.87
C ILE A 373 -17.67 17.61 20.89
N ARG A 374 -17.26 17.37 22.13
CA ARG A 374 -17.29 18.37 23.19
C ARG A 374 -16.52 19.63 22.77
N LYS A 375 -15.27 19.48 22.35
CA LYS A 375 -14.38 20.60 22.01
C LYS A 375 -14.87 21.39 20.79
N SER A 376 -15.27 20.70 19.72
CA SER A 376 -15.57 21.33 18.43
C SER A 376 -17.00 21.85 18.32
N TYR A 377 -17.96 21.26 19.06
CA TYR A 377 -19.38 21.62 18.92
C TYR A 377 -20.02 22.14 20.21
N PHE A 378 -19.44 21.94 21.40
CA PHE A 378 -20.05 22.39 22.65
C PHE A 378 -19.24 23.43 23.43
N GLU A 379 -17.93 23.54 23.20
CA GLU A 379 -17.07 24.59 23.77
C GLU A 379 -17.09 25.88 22.93
N PHE A 380 -18.28 26.34 22.52
CA PHE A 380 -18.43 27.61 21.80
C PHE A 380 -18.53 28.80 22.76
N LYS A 381 -17.86 29.91 22.38
CA LYS A 381 -17.90 31.19 23.08
C LYS A 381 -19.08 32.02 22.54
N GLY A 382 -19.97 32.47 23.42
CA GLY A 382 -21.16 33.27 23.07
C GLY A 382 -22.46 32.46 22.94
N SER A 383 -23.49 33.11 22.40
CA SER A 383 -24.85 32.57 22.20
C SER A 383 -25.08 31.93 20.83
N LEU A 384 -24.10 31.98 19.92
CA LEU A 384 -24.23 31.44 18.57
C LEU A 384 -24.19 29.91 18.61
N LEU A 385 -25.31 29.31 18.20
CA LEU A 385 -25.45 27.86 18.13
C LEU A 385 -24.50 27.26 17.07
N PRO A 386 -23.99 26.03 17.30
CA PRO A 386 -23.21 25.33 16.29
C PRO A 386 -23.97 25.15 14.98
N PRO A 387 -23.33 25.34 13.81
CA PRO A 387 -23.98 25.05 12.54
C PRO A 387 -24.39 23.59 12.51
N ARG A 388 -25.62 23.31 12.06
CA ARG A 388 -26.19 21.96 11.94
C ARG A 388 -26.32 21.20 13.27
N LEU A 389 -26.55 21.93 14.37
CA LEU A 389 -26.78 21.38 15.72
C LEU A 389 -27.71 20.16 15.72
N ALA A 390 -28.84 20.19 15.02
CA ALA A 390 -29.78 19.07 14.95
C ALA A 390 -29.14 17.78 14.41
N SER A 391 -28.27 17.89 13.40
CA SER A 391 -27.53 16.74 12.84
C SER A 391 -26.47 16.23 13.82
N ILE A 392 -25.82 17.12 14.57
CA ILE A 392 -24.83 16.76 15.60
C ILE A 392 -25.51 16.04 16.77
N LEU A 393 -26.65 16.54 17.25
CA LEU A 393 -27.43 15.87 18.29
C LEU A 393 -27.94 14.50 17.83
N ALA A 394 -28.41 14.39 16.59
CA ALA A 394 -28.80 13.11 16.00
C ALA A 394 -27.61 12.14 15.89
N PHE A 395 -26.41 12.64 15.56
CA PHE A 395 -25.18 11.86 15.56
C PHE A 395 -24.82 11.34 16.95
N ILE A 396 -24.87 12.19 17.98
CA ILE A 396 -24.62 11.81 19.37
C ILE A 396 -25.62 10.75 19.83
N LEU A 397 -26.91 10.96 19.54
CA LEU A 397 -27.94 9.97 19.86
C LEU A 397 -27.64 8.62 19.21
N GLN A 398 -27.19 8.63 17.96
CA GLN A 398 -26.83 7.40 17.26
C GLN A 398 -25.56 6.75 17.84
N LEU A 399 -24.56 7.54 18.24
CA LEU A 399 -23.38 7.07 18.97
C LEU A 399 -23.77 6.37 20.28
N VAL A 400 -24.69 6.97 21.04
CA VAL A 400 -25.23 6.39 22.29
C VAL A 400 -25.98 5.08 22.04
N LYS A 401 -26.74 4.99 20.93
CA LYS A 401 -27.50 3.78 20.60
C LYS A 401 -26.60 2.62 20.16
N GLU A 402 -25.51 2.92 19.47
CA GLU A 402 -24.63 1.90 18.89
C GLU A 402 -23.51 1.45 19.83
N THR A 403 -23.26 2.20 20.90
CA THR A 403 -22.17 1.92 21.83
C THR A 403 -22.67 1.99 23.27
N ASN A 404 -22.15 1.11 24.14
CA ASN A 404 -22.37 1.25 25.58
C ASN A 404 -21.62 2.50 26.06
N ILE A 405 -22.36 3.58 26.32
CA ILE A 405 -21.80 4.82 26.86
C ILE A 405 -21.53 4.65 28.35
N ASP A 406 -20.37 5.09 28.80
CA ASP A 406 -20.01 5.11 30.21
C ASP A 406 -20.48 6.41 30.89
N VAL A 407 -20.55 6.40 32.23
CA VAL A 407 -20.99 7.57 33.01
C VAL A 407 -20.10 8.79 32.73
N SER A 408 -18.79 8.59 32.56
CA SER A 408 -17.85 9.67 32.32
C SER A 408 -18.06 10.37 30.96
N GLU A 409 -18.49 9.64 29.95
CA GLU A 409 -18.83 10.17 28.62
C GLU A 409 -20.14 10.95 28.64
N VAL A 410 -21.13 10.50 29.44
CA VAL A 410 -22.36 11.28 29.67
C VAL A 410 -22.03 12.59 30.35
N GLU A 411 -21.23 12.56 31.41
CA GLU A 411 -20.81 13.78 32.13
C GLU A 411 -20.08 14.79 31.23
N LEU A 412 -19.34 14.30 30.23
CA LEU A 412 -18.63 15.16 29.27
C LEU A 412 -19.56 15.82 28.23
N LEU A 413 -20.61 15.13 27.76
CA LEU A 413 -21.47 15.62 26.69
C LEU A 413 -22.73 16.33 27.19
N LEU A 414 -23.33 15.84 28.29
CA LEU A 414 -24.63 16.28 28.78
C LEU A 414 -24.69 17.80 29.06
N PRO A 415 -23.69 18.44 29.71
CA PRO A 415 -23.73 19.89 29.92
C PRO A 415 -23.82 20.69 28.61
N GLY A 416 -23.08 20.26 27.59
CA GLY A 416 -23.09 20.89 26.27
C GLY A 416 -24.43 20.71 25.55
N VAL A 417 -24.99 19.51 25.61
CA VAL A 417 -26.31 19.19 25.05
C VAL A 417 -27.40 20.03 25.73
N LEU A 418 -27.42 20.08 27.07
CA LEU A 418 -28.40 20.87 27.81
C LEU A 418 -28.27 22.36 27.51
N LYS A 419 -27.04 22.90 27.47
CA LYS A 419 -26.79 24.30 27.08
C LYS A 419 -27.39 24.60 25.70
N CYS A 420 -27.19 23.71 24.72
CA CYS A 420 -27.74 23.89 23.38
C CYS A 420 -29.28 23.82 23.37
N LEU A 421 -29.89 22.91 24.13
CA LEU A 421 -31.35 22.76 24.20
C LEU A 421 -32.00 23.99 24.86
N VAL A 422 -31.39 24.57 25.88
CA VAL A 422 -31.85 25.83 26.50
C VAL A 422 -31.81 26.97 25.50
N LEU A 423 -30.69 27.18 24.80
CA LEU A 423 -30.53 28.24 23.81
C LEU A 423 -31.49 28.13 22.61
N VAL A 424 -31.96 26.92 22.28
CA VAL A 424 -32.99 26.70 21.24
C VAL A 424 -34.40 26.97 21.78
N SER A 425 -34.61 26.79 23.09
CA SER A 425 -35.92 26.93 23.75
C SER A 425 -36.18 28.35 24.28
N GLU A 426 -35.14 29.15 24.49
CA GLU A 426 -35.29 30.57 24.81
C GLU A 426 -35.89 31.33 23.62
N PRO A 427 -36.95 32.15 23.83
CA PRO A 427 -37.46 33.02 22.78
C PRO A 427 -36.32 33.94 22.36
N GLN A 428 -35.93 33.87 21.08
CA GLN A 428 -35.04 34.84 20.49
C GLN A 428 -35.82 36.16 20.47
N ASP A 429 -35.63 36.99 21.49
CA ASP A 429 -36.17 38.35 21.50
C ASP A 429 -35.73 39.04 20.20
N LYS A 430 -36.72 39.40 19.38
CA LYS A 430 -36.55 40.16 18.14
C LYS A 430 -36.14 41.59 18.43
#